data_AF-A0A661H9N8-F1
#
_entry.id   AF-A0A661H9N8-F1
#
_cell.length_a   1.000
_cell.length_b   1.000
_cell.length_c   1.000
_cell.angle_alpha   90.00
_cell.angle_beta   90.00
_cell.angle_gamma   90.00
#
_symmetry.space_group_name_H-M   'P 1'
#
loop_
_entity.id
_entity.type
_entity.pdbx_description
1 polymer ?
#
loop_
_entity_poly.entity_id
_entity_poly.type
_entity_poly.pdbx_seq_one_letter_code
_entity_poly.pdbx_strand_id
1 'polypeptide(L)'
;MKLGFILSYSGKQIHIPMDLIKQAESMGYDSVWTAEAYGSDAVTPAAWVLSQTEKIKVGTAIMQMPARTPAMCAMTSMSLQQLSGGRFIAGLGASGPQVVEGWHGVPYGKPVTRTREYIQIMRKIMEREAPVEFDGQMYQLPNTGEGTTGLGKPLKSILGACPNLPIYTASITPAGLRCAGEVADGVFPVWMDPNKYDILGEHLEA
;
A
#
# COMPACT_ATOMS: atom_id res chain seq x y z
N MET A 1 2.80 -21.84 -8.10
CA MET A 1 3.67 -20.97 -7.28
C MET A 1 4.09 -19.77 -8.13
N LYS A 2 4.03 -18.55 -7.59
CA LYS A 2 4.49 -17.32 -8.26
C LYS A 2 5.78 -16.87 -7.60
N LEU A 3 6.78 -16.50 -8.39
CA LEU A 3 8.07 -16.02 -7.88
C LEU A 3 8.15 -14.51 -7.99
N GLY A 4 8.67 -13.87 -6.95
CA GLY A 4 8.96 -12.44 -6.95
C GLY A 4 10.12 -12.13 -6.00
N PHE A 5 10.64 -10.92 -6.07
CA PHE A 5 11.76 -10.50 -5.22
C PHE A 5 11.62 -9.05 -4.77
N ILE A 6 12.20 -8.74 -3.63
CA ILE A 6 12.16 -7.41 -3.02
C ILE A 6 13.45 -6.67 -3.38
N LEU A 7 13.31 -5.43 -3.83
CA LEU A 7 14.41 -4.48 -3.95
C LEU A 7 14.74 -3.95 -2.55
N SER A 8 16.00 -4.03 -2.17
CA SER A 8 16.49 -3.50 -0.90
C SER A 8 16.19 -2.01 -0.75
N TYR A 9 16.22 -1.53 0.51
CA TYR A 9 16.19 -0.10 0.78
C TYR A 9 17.30 0.63 0.00
N SER A 10 16.97 1.83 -0.48
CA SER A 10 17.99 2.71 -1.05
C SER A 10 19.04 3.05 0.00
N GLY A 11 20.30 3.01 -0.43
CA GLY A 11 21.40 3.57 0.35
C GLY A 11 21.44 5.09 0.25
N LYS A 12 22.63 5.69 0.39
CA LYS A 12 22.82 7.15 0.21
C LYS A 12 22.41 7.64 -1.18
N GLN A 13 22.55 6.78 -2.19
CA GLN A 13 22.11 7.02 -3.56
C GLN A 13 21.18 5.87 -3.98
N ILE A 14 20.12 6.21 -4.69
CA ILE A 14 19.20 5.21 -5.23
C ILE A 14 19.85 4.48 -6.41
N HIS A 15 19.79 3.15 -6.38
CA HIS A 15 20.21 2.29 -7.48
C HIS A 15 19.16 1.22 -7.71
N ILE A 16 18.57 1.21 -8.92
CA ILE A 16 17.58 0.22 -9.32
C ILE A 16 18.25 -0.73 -10.32
N PRO A 17 18.41 -2.02 -10.00
CA PRO A 17 19.11 -2.98 -10.86
C PRO A 17 18.23 -3.41 -12.05
N MET A 18 18.02 -2.50 -13.01
CA MET A 18 17.09 -2.71 -14.12
C MET A 18 17.44 -3.92 -15.00
N ASP A 19 18.73 -4.22 -15.18
CA ASP A 19 19.15 -5.40 -15.96
C ASP A 19 18.71 -6.70 -15.28
N LEU A 20 18.84 -6.78 -13.95
CA LEU A 20 18.36 -7.92 -13.16
C LEU A 20 16.83 -8.03 -13.24
N ILE A 21 16.11 -6.90 -13.16
CA ILE A 21 14.64 -6.90 -13.24
C ILE A 21 14.17 -7.40 -14.61
N LYS A 22 14.79 -6.93 -15.69
CA LYS A 22 14.47 -7.38 -17.06
C LYS A 22 14.83 -8.85 -17.27
N GLN A 23 15.93 -9.32 -16.67
CA GLN A 23 16.27 -10.74 -16.68
C GLN A 23 15.24 -11.58 -15.91
N ALA A 24 14.80 -11.12 -14.74
CA ALA A 24 13.76 -11.80 -13.97
C ALA A 24 12.44 -11.84 -14.74
N GLU A 25 12.05 -10.74 -15.40
CA GLU A 25 10.89 -10.69 -16.28
C GLU A 25 10.99 -11.69 -17.44
N SER A 26 12.15 -11.79 -18.11
CA SER A 26 12.34 -12.74 -19.22
C SER A 26 12.33 -14.20 -18.76
N MET A 27 12.69 -14.46 -17.49
CA MET A 27 12.57 -15.76 -16.83
C MET A 27 11.18 -16.06 -16.29
N GLY A 28 10.23 -15.13 -16.39
CA GLY A 28 8.83 -15.32 -15.96
C GLY A 28 8.57 -15.09 -14.48
N TYR A 29 9.40 -14.30 -13.78
CA TYR A 29 9.05 -13.82 -12.44
C TYR A 29 7.75 -12.99 -12.50
N ASP A 30 6.86 -13.21 -11.54
CA ASP A 30 5.54 -12.56 -11.49
C ASP A 30 5.64 -11.11 -10.99
N SER A 31 6.53 -10.83 -10.02
CA SER A 31 6.58 -9.52 -9.38
C SER A 31 7.95 -9.09 -8.86
N VAL A 32 8.15 -7.78 -8.80
CA VAL A 32 9.24 -7.11 -8.08
C VAL A 32 8.66 -6.08 -7.11
N TRP A 33 9.28 -5.91 -5.94
CA TRP A 33 8.71 -5.10 -4.86
C TRP A 33 9.66 -4.00 -4.40
N THR A 34 9.21 -2.75 -4.37
CA THR A 34 9.98 -1.61 -3.87
C THR A 34 9.77 -1.41 -2.36
N ALA A 35 10.70 -0.75 -1.67
CA ALA A 35 10.62 -0.55 -0.22
C ALA A 35 10.64 0.94 0.15
N GLU A 36 9.98 1.28 1.27
CA GLU A 36 9.99 2.64 1.85
C GLU A 36 10.44 2.61 3.31
N ALA A 37 11.34 3.51 3.65
CA ALA A 37 11.77 3.80 5.01
C ALA A 37 11.70 5.32 5.24
N TYR A 38 12.84 5.98 5.37
CA TYR A 38 12.99 7.44 5.51
C TYR A 38 14.13 7.94 4.59
N GLY A 39 14.19 7.37 3.39
CA GLY A 39 15.14 7.71 2.33
C GLY A 39 14.38 7.92 1.03
N SER A 40 14.44 6.96 0.10
CA SER A 40 13.55 6.95 -1.06
C SER A 40 12.12 6.56 -0.66
N ASP A 41 11.13 7.16 -1.32
CA ASP A 41 9.75 6.68 -1.28
C ASP A 41 9.60 5.37 -2.10
N ALA A 42 8.52 4.62 -1.89
CA ALA A 42 8.27 3.36 -2.61
C ALA A 42 7.65 3.53 -4.01
N VAL A 43 7.02 4.68 -4.29
CA VAL A 43 6.22 4.91 -5.50
C VAL A 43 7.10 5.31 -6.67
N THR A 44 8.07 6.21 -6.46
CA THR A 44 8.98 6.68 -7.51
C THR A 44 9.78 5.54 -8.14
N PRO A 45 10.42 4.63 -7.37
CA PRO A 45 11.10 3.47 -7.94
C PRO A 45 10.12 2.52 -8.63
N ALA A 46 8.89 2.38 -8.11
CA ALA A 46 7.89 1.50 -8.70
C ALA A 46 7.46 2.01 -10.08
N ALA A 47 7.19 3.31 -10.20
CA ALA A 47 6.89 3.96 -11.47
C ALA A 47 8.04 3.82 -12.48
N TRP A 48 9.29 3.98 -12.02
CA TRP A 48 10.49 3.84 -12.84
C TRP A 48 10.65 2.43 -13.41
N VAL A 49 10.36 1.40 -12.61
CA VAL A 49 10.38 0.00 -13.06
C VAL A 49 9.21 -0.29 -13.99
N LEU A 50 8.00 0.14 -13.65
CA LEU A 50 6.80 -0.06 -14.46
C LEU A 50 6.95 0.51 -15.87
N SER A 51 7.56 1.69 -16.01
CA SER A 51 7.75 2.34 -17.31
C SER A 51 8.78 1.67 -18.22
N GLN A 52 9.61 0.77 -17.69
CA GLN A 52 10.71 0.11 -18.41
C GLN A 52 10.58 -1.41 -18.47
N THR A 53 9.39 -1.92 -18.12
CA THR A 53 9.03 -3.33 -18.14
C THR A 53 7.65 -3.50 -18.77
N GLU A 54 7.36 -4.69 -19.28
CA GLU A 54 6.14 -4.93 -20.07
C GLU A 54 5.17 -5.91 -19.40
N LYS A 55 5.67 -6.83 -18.58
CA LYS A 55 4.93 -7.99 -18.07
C LYS A 55 5.01 -8.14 -16.56
N ILE A 56 6.19 -7.93 -15.98
CA ILE A 56 6.40 -8.10 -14.53
C ILE A 56 5.53 -7.10 -13.77
N LYS A 57 4.90 -7.57 -12.68
CA LYS A 57 4.17 -6.69 -11.77
C LYS A 57 5.13 -5.97 -10.86
N VAL A 58 4.75 -4.78 -10.44
CA VAL A 58 5.54 -3.99 -9.49
C VAL A 58 4.66 -3.64 -8.31
N GLY A 59 5.09 -4.07 -7.13
CA GLY A 59 4.41 -3.76 -5.89
C GLY A 59 5.25 -2.94 -4.93
N THR A 60 4.62 -2.44 -3.88
CA THR A 60 5.30 -1.78 -2.76
C THR A 60 5.30 -2.71 -1.55
N ALA A 61 6.42 -2.90 -0.86
CA ALA A 61 6.58 -3.72 0.33
C ALA A 61 7.34 -2.94 1.43
N ILE A 62 6.76 -1.88 2.01
CA ILE A 62 5.40 -1.35 1.84
C ILE A 62 5.42 0.17 1.67
N MET A 63 4.33 0.74 1.16
CA MET A 63 4.04 2.18 1.30
C MET A 63 3.64 2.48 2.74
N GLN A 64 4.28 3.47 3.34
CA GLN A 64 3.93 3.93 4.67
C GLN A 64 2.63 4.74 4.63
N MET A 65 1.58 4.25 5.30
CA MET A 65 0.31 4.98 5.43
C MET A 65 0.43 6.38 6.04
N PRO A 66 1.31 6.70 7.03
CA PRO A 66 1.44 8.07 7.53
C PRO A 66 2.02 9.05 6.49
N ALA A 67 2.71 8.57 5.46
CA ALA A 67 3.31 9.43 4.44
C ALA A 67 2.29 10.01 3.45
N ARG A 68 1.07 9.44 3.39
CA ARG A 68 0.07 9.74 2.35
C ARG A 68 -1.33 9.63 2.94
N THR A 69 -2.24 10.54 2.62
CA THR A 69 -3.66 10.32 2.93
C THR A 69 -4.20 9.10 2.16
N PRO A 70 -5.25 8.41 2.64
CA PRO A 70 -5.84 7.28 1.90
C PRO A 70 -6.32 7.68 0.50
N ALA A 71 -6.83 8.90 0.35
CA ALA A 71 -7.21 9.43 -0.95
C ALA A 71 -6.00 9.59 -1.90
N MET A 72 -4.89 10.13 -1.41
CA MET A 72 -3.68 10.24 -2.22
C MET A 72 -3.13 8.87 -2.61
N CYS A 73 -3.11 7.91 -1.67
CA CYS A 73 -2.65 6.55 -1.98
C CYS A 73 -3.55 5.85 -3.00
N ALA A 74 -4.88 6.02 -2.93
CA ALA A 74 -5.79 5.53 -3.96
C ALA A 74 -5.50 6.16 -5.33
N MET A 75 -5.36 7.49 -5.40
CA MET A 75 -5.06 8.22 -6.64
C MET A 75 -3.74 7.77 -7.27
N THR A 76 -2.68 7.64 -6.46
CA THR A 76 -1.38 7.12 -6.89
C THR A 76 -1.51 5.71 -7.45
N SER A 77 -2.17 4.82 -6.70
CA SER A 77 -2.31 3.42 -7.08
C SER A 77 -3.11 3.27 -8.37
N MET A 78 -4.24 3.98 -8.52
CA MET A 78 -5.05 3.96 -9.74
C MET A 78 -4.29 4.50 -10.96
N SER A 79 -3.50 5.56 -10.77
CA SER A 79 -2.66 6.13 -11.84
C SER A 79 -1.63 5.11 -12.32
N LEU A 80 -0.88 4.50 -11.39
CA LEU A 80 0.08 3.45 -11.73
C LEU A 80 -0.59 2.24 -12.37
N GLN A 81 -1.78 1.88 -11.90
CA GLN A 81 -2.53 0.76 -12.47
C GLN A 81 -2.92 1.01 -13.92
N GLN A 82 -3.43 2.20 -14.25
CA GLN A 82 -3.80 2.53 -15.64
C GLN A 82 -2.57 2.68 -16.53
N LEU A 83 -1.52 3.37 -16.06
CA LEU A 83 -0.30 3.60 -16.84
C LEU A 83 0.47 2.30 -17.13
N SER A 84 0.42 1.34 -16.22
CA SER A 84 1.13 0.07 -16.36
C SER A 84 0.32 -1.04 -17.04
N GLY A 85 -0.94 -0.80 -17.39
CA GLY A 85 -1.82 -1.84 -17.92
C GLY A 85 -2.22 -2.90 -16.88
N GLY A 86 -2.39 -2.50 -15.62
CA GLY A 86 -2.88 -3.37 -14.55
C GLY A 86 -1.79 -4.08 -13.74
N ARG A 87 -0.53 -3.62 -13.81
CA ARG A 87 0.62 -4.31 -13.22
C ARG A 87 1.04 -3.80 -11.85
N PHE A 88 0.38 -2.78 -11.31
CA PHE A 88 0.73 -2.23 -10.00
C PHE A 88 0.02 -2.97 -8.86
N ILE A 89 0.73 -3.15 -7.74
CA ILE A 89 0.22 -3.73 -6.50
C ILE A 89 0.49 -2.78 -5.34
N ALA A 90 -0.53 -2.41 -4.58
CA ALA A 90 -0.39 -1.49 -3.44
C ALA A 90 -0.15 -2.27 -2.15
N GLY A 91 1.10 -2.46 -1.73
CA GLY A 91 1.38 -2.95 -0.37
C GLY A 91 1.52 -1.79 0.61
N LEU A 92 0.86 -1.89 1.76
CA LEU A 92 0.67 -0.84 2.76
C LEU A 92 1.16 -1.27 4.14
N GLY A 93 1.60 -0.31 4.94
CA GLY A 93 1.97 -0.59 6.32
C GLY A 93 1.85 0.63 7.24
N ALA A 94 1.59 0.35 8.51
CA ALA A 94 1.36 1.36 9.53
C ALA A 94 2.65 2.08 9.98
N SER A 95 3.81 1.47 9.73
CA SER A 95 5.12 1.91 10.23
C SER A 95 5.19 1.94 11.77
N GLY A 96 6.36 2.31 12.30
CA GLY A 96 6.63 2.43 13.73
C GLY A 96 6.64 3.90 14.19
N PRO A 97 6.53 4.17 15.51
CA PRO A 97 6.44 5.53 16.05
C PRO A 97 7.65 6.39 15.67
N GLN A 98 8.86 5.82 15.58
CA GLN A 98 10.05 6.56 15.16
C GLN A 98 9.89 7.23 13.79
N VAL A 99 9.24 6.53 12.85
CA VAL A 99 9.02 7.08 11.50
C VAL A 99 7.76 7.92 11.46
N VAL A 100 6.68 7.46 12.10
CA VAL A 100 5.39 8.15 12.07
C VAL A 100 5.50 9.53 12.72
N GLU A 101 6.07 9.60 13.92
CA GLU A 101 6.18 10.84 14.69
C GLU A 101 7.47 11.58 14.36
N GLY A 102 8.60 10.87 14.30
CA GLY A 102 9.91 11.49 14.11
C GLY A 102 10.20 11.96 12.68
N TRP A 103 9.63 11.31 11.66
CA TRP A 103 9.89 11.64 10.27
C TRP A 103 8.70 12.32 9.58
N HIS A 104 7.49 11.77 9.74
CA HIS A 104 6.28 12.35 9.13
C HIS A 104 5.60 13.40 10.00
N GLY A 105 5.99 13.56 11.26
CA GLY A 105 5.46 14.59 12.15
C GLY A 105 3.98 14.43 12.49
N VAL A 106 3.43 13.23 12.38
CA VAL A 106 2.01 12.94 12.67
C VAL A 106 1.88 11.98 13.86
N PRO A 107 0.75 12.00 14.60
CA PRO A 107 0.57 11.12 15.74
C PRO A 107 0.64 9.62 15.37
N TYR A 108 1.30 8.80 16.19
CA TYR A 108 1.34 7.35 15.97
C TYR A 108 -0.06 6.72 15.90
N GLY A 109 -0.92 7.08 16.85
CA GLY A 109 -2.35 6.74 16.85
C GLY A 109 -2.62 5.23 17.00
N LYS A 110 -3.68 4.76 16.35
CA LYS A 110 -4.15 3.36 16.40
C LYS A 110 -3.82 2.65 15.08
N PRO A 111 -2.70 1.91 14.96
CA PRO A 111 -2.23 1.38 13.68
C PRO A 111 -3.21 0.39 13.02
N VAL A 112 -3.87 -0.47 13.81
CA VAL A 112 -4.86 -1.43 13.30
C VAL A 112 -6.12 -0.71 12.79
N THR A 113 -6.66 0.23 13.56
CA THR A 113 -7.79 1.06 13.13
C THR A 113 -7.46 1.87 11.88
N ARG A 114 -6.26 2.49 11.85
CA ARG A 114 -5.75 3.20 10.67
C ARG A 114 -5.75 2.29 9.45
N THR A 115 -5.18 1.09 9.55
CA THR A 115 -5.11 0.14 8.43
C THR A 115 -6.50 -0.14 7.84
N ARG A 116 -7.46 -0.48 8.69
CA ARG A 116 -8.84 -0.77 8.29
C ARG A 116 -9.50 0.40 7.60
N GLU A 117 -9.50 1.57 8.23
CA GLU A 117 -10.17 2.76 7.68
C GLU A 117 -9.48 3.26 6.40
N TYR A 118 -8.16 3.21 6.35
CA TYR A 118 -7.37 3.61 5.19
C TYR A 118 -7.73 2.79 3.95
N ILE A 119 -7.78 1.46 4.12
CA ILE A 119 -8.11 0.54 3.03
C ILE A 119 -9.58 0.66 2.64
N GLN A 120 -10.50 0.82 3.60
CA GLN A 120 -11.92 1.07 3.30
C GLN A 120 -12.13 2.33 2.45
N ILE A 121 -11.44 3.43 2.78
CA ILE A 121 -11.49 4.66 1.97
C ILE A 121 -10.88 4.42 0.58
N MET A 122 -9.72 3.74 0.50
CA MET A 122 -9.12 3.40 -0.79
C MET A 122 -10.08 2.58 -1.67
N ARG A 123 -10.72 1.55 -1.12
CA ARG A 123 -11.70 0.72 -1.82
C ARG A 123 -12.89 1.54 -2.32
N LYS A 124 -13.51 2.36 -1.48
CA LYS A 124 -14.59 3.27 -1.90
C LYS A 124 -14.20 4.16 -3.09
N ILE A 125 -12.97 4.70 -3.09
CA ILE A 125 -12.46 5.52 -4.19
C ILE A 125 -12.25 4.69 -5.46
N MET A 126 -11.69 3.48 -5.33
CA MET A 126 -11.37 2.58 -6.44
C MET A 126 -12.61 1.95 -7.07
N GLU A 127 -13.60 1.58 -6.27
CA GLU A 127 -14.91 1.05 -6.71
C GLU A 127 -15.69 2.13 -7.46
N ARG A 128 -15.59 3.38 -6.99
CA ARG A 128 -16.16 4.55 -7.67
C ARG A 128 -17.68 4.44 -7.86
N GLU A 129 -18.38 3.83 -6.91
CA GLU A 129 -19.85 3.70 -6.94
C GLU A 129 -20.54 5.06 -6.68
N ALA A 130 -20.08 5.79 -5.67
CA ALA A 130 -20.63 7.08 -5.25
C ALA A 130 -19.51 8.09 -4.88
N PRO A 131 -19.83 9.38 -4.65
CA PRO A 131 -18.94 10.27 -3.91
C PRO A 131 -18.56 9.66 -2.55
N VAL A 132 -17.31 9.83 -2.15
CA VAL A 132 -16.78 9.18 -0.94
C VAL A 132 -17.09 10.00 0.30
N GLU A 133 -17.79 9.35 1.21
CA GLU A 133 -18.00 9.77 2.59
C GLU A 133 -17.36 8.75 3.53
N PHE A 134 -16.82 9.25 4.63
CA PHE A 134 -16.27 8.42 5.68
C PHE A 134 -16.31 9.16 7.02
N ASP A 135 -16.83 8.48 8.04
CA ASP A 135 -16.88 9.00 9.42
C ASP A 135 -16.28 7.95 10.35
N GLY A 136 -14.96 7.98 10.48
CA GLY A 136 -14.17 7.00 11.24
C GLY A 136 -13.43 7.62 12.41
N GLN A 137 -12.72 6.78 13.17
CA GLN A 137 -11.92 7.23 14.31
C GLN A 137 -10.61 7.91 13.88
N MET A 138 -10.05 7.50 12.73
CA MET A 138 -8.79 8.04 12.22
C MET A 138 -9.00 9.02 11.07
N TYR A 139 -10.08 8.87 10.30
CA TYR A 139 -10.34 9.67 9.12
C TYR A 139 -11.79 10.17 9.07
N GLN A 140 -11.96 11.42 8.62
CA GLN A 140 -13.27 12.00 8.32
C GLN A 140 -13.24 12.65 6.93
N LEU A 141 -14.15 12.23 6.06
CA LEU A 141 -14.30 12.73 4.70
C LEU A 141 -15.78 13.06 4.44
N PRO A 142 -16.13 14.34 4.18
CA PRO A 142 -15.30 15.54 4.31
C PRO A 142 -14.88 15.81 5.76
N ASN A 143 -13.71 16.42 5.96
CA ASN A 143 -13.30 16.87 7.29
C ASN A 143 -14.18 18.05 7.75
N THR A 144 -14.68 17.98 8.97
CA THR A 144 -15.50 19.01 9.63
C THR A 144 -14.83 19.58 10.89
N GLY A 145 -13.60 19.16 11.17
CA GLY A 145 -12.82 19.61 12.32
C GLY A 145 -12.34 21.06 12.24
N GLU A 146 -11.55 21.43 13.25
CA GLU A 146 -10.95 22.76 13.37
C GLU A 146 -10.15 23.15 12.11
N GLY A 147 -10.23 24.43 11.73
CA GLY A 147 -9.53 24.97 10.56
C GLY A 147 -10.20 24.67 9.21
N THR A 148 -11.38 24.04 9.19
CA THR A 148 -12.15 23.82 7.96
C THR A 148 -13.03 25.04 7.59
N THR A 149 -13.27 25.25 6.30
CA THR A 149 -14.15 26.33 5.81
C THR A 149 -15.63 25.97 5.80
N GLY A 150 -15.97 24.69 6.05
CA GLY A 150 -17.32 24.15 5.89
C GLY A 150 -17.77 23.90 4.44
N LEU A 151 -16.93 24.21 3.44
CA LEU A 151 -17.27 24.01 2.01
C LEU A 151 -16.90 22.63 1.47
N GLY A 152 -16.27 21.78 2.28
CA GLY A 152 -15.91 20.42 1.90
C GLY A 152 -17.17 19.62 1.55
N LYS A 153 -17.13 18.93 0.42
CA LYS A 153 -18.21 18.02 -0.01
C LYS A 153 -17.63 16.67 -0.44
N PRO A 154 -18.41 15.59 -0.36
CA PRO A 154 -17.99 14.28 -0.85
C PRO A 154 -17.58 14.35 -2.32
N LEU A 155 -16.47 13.71 -2.67
CA LEU A 155 -15.95 13.70 -4.03
C LEU A 155 -15.90 12.29 -4.59
N LYS A 156 -16.17 12.18 -5.89
CA LYS A 156 -16.04 10.93 -6.67
C LYS A 156 -14.79 11.01 -7.53
N SER A 157 -14.03 9.92 -7.62
CA SER A 157 -12.82 9.88 -8.45
C SER A 157 -13.13 10.25 -9.90
N ILE A 158 -12.26 11.05 -10.51
CA ILE A 158 -12.35 11.39 -11.93
C ILE A 158 -11.94 10.17 -12.77
N LEU A 159 -10.86 9.48 -12.38
CA LEU A 159 -10.40 8.27 -13.04
C LEU A 159 -11.47 7.18 -13.00
N GLY A 160 -11.51 6.34 -14.04
CA GLY A 160 -12.36 5.15 -14.08
C GLY A 160 -12.08 4.17 -12.92
N ALA A 161 -13.07 3.35 -12.60
CA ALA A 161 -12.99 2.40 -11.49
C ALA A 161 -11.80 1.43 -11.66
N CYS A 162 -11.16 1.07 -10.56
CA CYS A 162 -10.09 0.08 -10.47
C CYS A 162 -10.35 -0.88 -9.29
N PRO A 163 -11.53 -1.54 -9.23
CA PRO A 163 -11.95 -2.31 -8.04
C PRO A 163 -11.02 -3.49 -7.74
N ASN A 164 -10.39 -4.05 -8.77
CA ASN A 164 -9.52 -5.22 -8.68
C ASN A 164 -8.05 -4.87 -8.40
N LEU A 165 -7.72 -3.62 -8.06
CA LEU A 165 -6.35 -3.24 -7.71
C LEU A 165 -5.93 -4.00 -6.43
N PRO A 166 -4.88 -4.85 -6.48
CA PRO A 166 -4.53 -5.65 -5.32
C PRO A 166 -3.91 -4.79 -4.20
N ILE A 167 -4.41 -4.95 -2.99
CA ILE A 167 -3.91 -4.29 -1.78
C ILE A 167 -3.32 -5.35 -0.86
N TYR A 168 -2.04 -5.19 -0.51
CA TYR A 168 -1.34 -6.05 0.44
C TYR A 168 -1.05 -5.26 1.70
N THR A 169 -0.88 -5.95 2.82
CA THR A 169 -0.43 -5.32 4.08
C THR A 169 0.81 -6.01 4.62
N ALA A 170 1.47 -5.42 5.61
CA ALA A 170 2.51 -6.09 6.39
C ALA A 170 2.13 -6.06 7.88
N SER A 171 2.05 -7.23 8.50
CA SER A 171 1.81 -7.34 9.94
C SER A 171 2.41 -8.63 10.49
N ILE A 172 2.79 -8.56 11.77
CA ILE A 172 3.29 -9.69 12.56
C ILE A 172 2.52 -9.87 13.87
N THR A 173 1.57 -8.99 14.17
CA THR A 173 0.78 -9.03 15.41
C THR A 173 -0.54 -9.76 15.17
N PRO A 174 -1.07 -10.53 16.13
CA PRO A 174 -2.35 -11.23 15.98
C PRO A 174 -3.51 -10.32 15.51
N ALA A 175 -3.64 -9.14 16.10
CA ALA A 175 -4.69 -8.19 15.73
C ALA A 175 -4.48 -7.58 14.33
N GLY A 176 -3.23 -7.36 13.94
CA GLY A 176 -2.92 -6.85 12.60
C GLY A 176 -3.05 -7.91 11.51
N LEU A 177 -2.80 -9.18 11.82
CA LEU A 177 -3.05 -10.31 10.90
C LEU A 177 -4.56 -10.50 10.68
N ARG A 178 -5.37 -10.50 11.75
CA ARG A 178 -6.84 -10.49 11.62
C ARG A 178 -7.33 -9.35 10.76
N CYS A 179 -6.88 -8.13 11.06
CA CYS A 179 -7.21 -6.97 10.24
C CYS A 179 -6.79 -7.15 8.77
N ALA A 180 -5.62 -7.74 8.50
CA ALA A 180 -5.18 -8.00 7.14
C ALA A 180 -6.10 -8.98 6.40
N GLY A 181 -6.51 -10.08 7.06
CA GLY A 181 -7.48 -11.04 6.51
C GLY A 181 -8.84 -10.41 6.24
N GLU A 182 -9.26 -9.44 7.05
CA GLU A 182 -10.55 -8.73 6.88
C GLU A 182 -10.56 -7.76 5.68
N VAL A 183 -9.47 -7.04 5.40
CA VAL A 183 -9.52 -5.89 4.47
C VAL A 183 -8.56 -5.94 3.27
N ALA A 184 -7.55 -6.80 3.29
CA ALA A 184 -6.52 -6.84 2.26
C ALA A 184 -6.61 -8.12 1.41
N ASP A 185 -5.98 -8.11 0.23
CA ASP A 185 -5.88 -9.26 -0.67
C ASP A 185 -4.68 -10.16 -0.32
N GLY A 186 -3.87 -9.76 0.66
CA GLY A 186 -2.70 -10.48 1.12
C GLY A 186 -1.95 -9.77 2.23
N VAL A 187 -1.08 -10.52 2.90
CA VAL A 187 -0.20 -10.02 3.97
C VAL A 187 1.23 -10.50 3.75
N PHE A 188 2.20 -9.66 4.08
CA PHE A 188 3.60 -10.04 4.21
C PHE A 188 3.89 -10.48 5.64
N PRO A 189 4.08 -11.79 5.87
CA PRO A 189 4.49 -12.29 7.17
C PRO A 189 6.02 -12.11 7.31
N VAL A 190 6.44 -10.91 7.72
CA VAL A 190 7.86 -10.56 7.83
C VAL A 190 8.52 -11.45 8.89
N TRP A 191 9.66 -12.06 8.52
CA TRP A 191 10.44 -12.98 9.38
C TRP A 191 9.70 -14.23 9.85
N MET A 192 8.73 -14.72 9.07
CA MET A 192 8.07 -15.99 9.32
C MET A 192 8.96 -17.19 8.93
N ASP A 193 9.00 -18.20 9.81
CA ASP A 193 9.43 -19.55 9.45
C ASP A 193 8.29 -20.23 8.67
N PRO A 194 8.49 -20.61 7.39
CA PRO A 194 7.43 -21.23 6.58
C PRO A 194 6.93 -22.57 7.15
N ASN A 195 7.69 -23.22 8.04
CA ASN A 195 7.26 -24.45 8.72
C ASN A 195 6.35 -24.18 9.92
N LYS A 196 6.11 -22.90 10.27
CA LYS A 196 5.30 -22.48 11.41
C LYS A 196 4.13 -21.58 10.98
N TYR A 197 3.51 -21.92 9.85
CA TYR A 197 2.35 -21.19 9.32
C TYR A 197 1.24 -21.01 10.36
N ASP A 198 0.97 -22.05 11.16
CA ASP A 198 -0.12 -22.07 12.15
C ASP A 198 -0.07 -20.89 13.14
N ILE A 199 1.12 -20.34 13.42
CA ILE A 199 1.30 -19.16 14.28
C ILE A 199 0.57 -17.93 13.71
N LEU A 200 0.47 -17.82 12.38
CA LEU A 200 -0.20 -16.72 11.70
C LEU A 200 -1.54 -17.13 11.11
N GLY A 201 -1.68 -18.37 10.62
CA GLY A 201 -2.86 -18.88 9.95
C GLY A 201 -4.13 -18.75 10.78
N GLU A 202 -4.07 -19.10 12.06
CA GLU A 202 -5.20 -18.95 13.01
C GLU A 202 -5.72 -17.51 13.12
N HIS A 203 -4.90 -16.51 12.80
CA HIS A 203 -5.29 -15.11 12.84
C HIS A 203 -5.71 -14.57 11.47
N LEU A 204 -5.36 -15.23 10.37
CA LEU A 204 -5.77 -14.82 9.02
C LEU A 204 -7.11 -15.41 8.62
N GLU A 205 -7.45 -16.57 9.19
CA GLU A 205 -8.64 -17.37 8.84
C GLU A 205 -9.80 -17.19 9.84
N ALA A 206 -9.61 -16.37 10.88
CA ALA A 206 -10.59 -16.07 11.93
C ALA A 206 -11.46 -14.86 11.59
#